data_AF-A0A3C2AJL6-F1
#
_entry.id   AF-A0A3C2AJL6-F1
#
_cell.length_a   1.000
_cell.length_b   1.000
_cell.length_c   1.000
_cell.angle_alpha   90.00
_cell.angle_beta   90.00
_cell.angle_gamma   90.00
#
_symmetry.space_group_name_H-M   'P 1'
#
loop_
_entity.id
_entity.type
_entity.pdbx_description
1 polymer ?
#
loop_
_entity_poly.entity_id
_entity_poly.type
_entity_poly.pdbx_seq_one_letter_code
_entity_poly.pdbx_strand_id
1 'polypeptide(L)'
;MKFVFAVLIALAPIVSTAQEAFWYPDSLRFSSEAEEGMYPCWDTMKVYMFRNIVDLRLILPSWRPVIDHDAVSVLEGQIMPIPGHEGYKFGVPHVSFEDLPLYHYTHDFSFNIFPDRDYRNLLARHIKLTKDKDGKEVRDTVVRDWVHCEWESGLAAGNKGNKYTEVCETGGTAGFATAGHERYDVIWNWPTAGDWVHVEGLWIWDRGHPPAKTEIHPMRFMATRRNLPDKIKSATGDSVFATRVDMYANGDGSAFYNNRDTNSWAYPVKMSSKDYNLKVLHTLPKPSVDAQLKYKLITQKGNTYSGEVTVEPLFKGDSAFASISFPWKAINAADTLTLAQTLFLYWDEGNGVPNDYKIHTYEVLFKSFKVRRLSEPVLGRAELRVFMEVGGQYIFFNEFATDRKNVLKNGIGKT
;
A
#
# COMPACT_ATOMS: atom_id res chain seq x y z
N MET A 1 -19.38 -25.95 55.78
CA MET A 1 -19.33 -25.56 54.35
C MET A 1 -19.01 -24.09 54.07
N LYS A 2 -18.55 -23.28 55.05
CA LYS A 2 -18.11 -21.88 54.84
C LYS A 2 -16.60 -21.64 55.07
N PHE A 3 -15.84 -22.70 55.34
CA PHE A 3 -14.40 -22.63 55.65
C PHE A 3 -13.47 -23.19 54.56
N VAL A 4 -14.01 -23.76 53.47
CA VAL A 4 -13.20 -24.34 52.38
C VAL A 4 -12.91 -23.32 51.27
N PHE A 5 -13.68 -22.23 51.19
CA PHE A 5 -13.48 -21.19 50.16
C PHE A 5 -12.36 -20.18 50.50
N ALA A 6 -12.00 -20.05 51.78
CA ALA A 6 -10.96 -19.11 52.20
C ALA A 6 -9.52 -19.63 51.97
N VAL A 7 -9.34 -20.95 51.87
CA VAL A 7 -8.00 -21.57 51.70
C VAL A 7 -7.56 -21.59 50.23
N LEU A 8 -8.48 -21.55 49.26
CA LEU A 8 -8.15 -21.53 47.83
C LEU A 8 -7.70 -20.14 47.31
N ILE A 9 -7.94 -19.06 48.08
CA ILE A 9 -7.48 -17.71 47.73
C ILE A 9 -6.04 -17.46 48.24
N ALA A 10 -5.54 -18.29 49.18
CA ALA A 10 -4.24 -18.09 49.82
C ALA A 10 -3.05 -18.83 49.16
N LEU A 11 -3.28 -19.71 48.17
CA LEU A 11 -2.23 -20.58 47.63
C LEU A 11 -2.07 -20.60 46.10
N ALA A 12 -2.72 -19.69 45.38
CA ALA A 12 -2.46 -19.51 43.96
C ALA A 12 -2.01 -18.06 43.71
N PRO A 13 -0.69 -17.78 43.68
CA PRO A 13 -0.23 -16.66 42.91
C PRO A 13 -0.51 -17.03 41.45
N ILE A 14 -1.68 -16.62 40.93
CA ILE A 14 -1.88 -16.47 39.49
C ILE A 14 -1.04 -15.26 39.09
N VAL A 15 0.29 -15.42 39.19
CA VAL A 15 1.18 -14.64 38.35
C VAL A 15 0.98 -15.30 37.00
N SER A 16 0.15 -14.66 36.17
CA SER A 16 0.43 -14.69 34.74
C SER A 16 1.94 -14.42 34.64
N THR A 17 2.72 -15.45 34.33
CA THR A 17 4.10 -15.23 33.90
C THR A 17 3.94 -14.44 32.63
N ALA A 18 3.94 -13.10 32.76
CA ALA A 18 4.13 -12.22 31.64
C ALA A 18 5.32 -12.80 30.90
N GLN A 19 5.09 -13.15 29.64
CA GLN A 19 6.12 -13.57 28.71
C GLN A 19 7.34 -12.67 28.94
N GLU A 20 8.54 -13.26 29.04
CA GLU A 20 9.77 -12.49 29.25
C GLU A 20 9.72 -11.25 28.37
N ALA A 21 10.01 -10.08 28.97
CA ALA A 21 9.97 -8.83 28.25
C ALA A 21 10.87 -8.98 27.02
N PHE A 22 10.24 -8.99 25.83
CA PHE A 22 10.99 -9.00 24.59
C PHE A 22 11.90 -7.77 24.61
N TRP A 23 13.21 -8.02 24.58
CA TRP A 23 14.19 -6.95 24.53
C TRP A 23 14.16 -6.33 23.13
N TYR A 24 13.85 -5.03 23.08
CA TYR A 24 13.92 -4.23 21.87
C TYR A 24 14.91 -3.07 22.12
N PRO A 25 15.70 -2.66 21.10
CA PRO A 25 16.45 -1.42 21.16
C PRO A 25 15.57 -0.23 21.58
N ASP A 26 16.04 0.60 22.52
CA ASP A 26 15.33 1.80 23.01
C ASP A 26 15.05 2.86 21.91
N SER A 27 15.67 2.70 20.73
CA SER A 27 15.49 3.57 19.57
C SER A 27 14.31 3.16 18.67
N LEU A 28 13.65 2.04 18.93
CA LEU A 28 12.44 1.64 18.19
C LEU A 28 11.26 2.45 18.70
N ARG A 29 10.71 3.31 17.84
CA ARG A 29 9.42 3.94 18.12
C ARG A 29 8.32 2.91 18.07
N PHE A 30 7.34 3.03 18.95
CA PHE A 30 6.19 2.13 18.97
C PHE A 30 4.91 2.91 18.82
N SER A 31 3.93 2.30 18.18
CA SER A 31 2.63 2.92 17.96
C SER A 31 1.87 3.29 19.23
N SER A 32 2.25 2.73 20.39
CA SER A 32 1.76 3.17 21.70
C SER A 32 2.08 4.63 22.01
N GLU A 33 3.08 5.23 21.34
CA GLU A 33 3.37 6.67 21.42
C GLU A 33 2.14 7.51 21.02
N ALA A 34 1.33 7.03 20.08
CA ALA A 34 0.09 7.71 19.69
C ALA A 34 -1.01 7.65 20.77
N GLU A 35 -0.86 6.81 21.79
CA GLU A 35 -1.78 6.70 22.92
C GLU A 35 -1.40 7.62 24.10
N GLU A 36 -0.18 8.18 24.09
CA GLU A 36 0.28 9.07 25.14
C GLU A 36 -0.63 10.30 25.28
N GLY A 37 -1.12 10.55 26.50
CA GLY A 37 -2.00 11.68 26.79
C GLY A 37 -3.46 11.52 26.34
N MET A 38 -3.86 10.35 25.81
CA MET A 38 -5.26 10.10 25.47
C MET A 38 -6.04 9.49 26.66
N TYR A 39 -7.19 10.07 27.03
CA TYR A 39 -8.06 9.62 28.14
C TYR A 39 -9.48 9.23 27.67
N PRO A 40 -10.14 8.19 28.24
CA PRO A 40 -11.46 7.71 27.80
C PRO A 40 -12.46 8.81 27.44
N CYS A 41 -13.02 8.76 26.24
CA CYS A 41 -14.11 9.65 25.81
C CYS A 41 -15.39 8.82 25.79
N TRP A 42 -15.95 8.62 26.98
CA TRP A 42 -17.19 7.87 27.12
C TRP A 42 -18.37 8.69 26.60
N ASP A 43 -19.10 8.15 25.63
CA ASP A 43 -20.36 8.73 25.17
C ASP A 43 -21.44 7.65 25.03
N THR A 44 -22.70 8.08 24.97
CA THR A 44 -23.86 7.21 24.87
C THR A 44 -24.30 7.09 23.42
N MET A 45 -23.99 5.96 22.78
CA MET A 45 -24.54 5.62 21.46
C MET A 45 -25.83 4.82 21.60
N LYS A 46 -26.86 5.23 20.85
CA LYS A 46 -28.15 4.53 20.81
C LYS A 46 -28.25 3.68 19.55
N VAL A 47 -28.14 2.37 19.68
CA VAL A 47 -28.25 1.40 18.58
C VAL A 47 -29.50 0.55 18.81
N TYR A 48 -30.45 0.56 17.88
CA TYR A 48 -31.75 -0.13 18.01
C TYR A 48 -32.46 0.09 19.36
N MET A 49 -32.53 1.35 19.81
CA MET A 49 -33.16 1.74 21.08
C MET A 49 -32.39 1.38 22.36
N PHE A 50 -31.34 0.58 22.29
CA PHE A 50 -30.44 0.31 23.43
C PHE A 50 -29.39 1.40 23.55
N ARG A 51 -29.21 1.93 24.76
CA ARG A 51 -28.14 2.87 25.09
C ARG A 51 -26.90 2.06 25.49
N ASN A 52 -25.83 2.21 24.73
CA ASN A 52 -24.52 1.68 25.08
C ASN A 52 -23.59 2.85 25.38
N ILE A 53 -22.87 2.77 26.50
CA ILE A 53 -21.75 3.68 26.76
C ILE A 53 -20.55 3.08 26.03
N VAL A 54 -20.00 3.84 25.09
CA VAL A 54 -18.86 3.43 24.28
C VAL A 54 -17.74 4.45 24.44
N ASP A 55 -16.49 3.99 24.45
CA ASP A 55 -15.34 4.91 24.36
C ASP A 55 -15.22 5.36 22.91
N LEU A 56 -15.75 6.54 22.60
CA LEU A 56 -15.68 7.11 21.26
C LEU A 56 -14.25 7.35 20.80
N ARG A 57 -13.26 7.38 21.70
CA ARG A 57 -11.87 7.49 21.25
C ARG A 57 -11.46 6.34 20.37
N LEU A 58 -11.99 5.15 20.62
CA LEU A 58 -11.62 3.97 19.83
C LEU A 58 -11.97 4.16 18.36
N ILE A 59 -12.86 5.09 18.03
CA ILE A 59 -13.26 5.39 16.66
C ILE A 59 -12.93 6.83 16.24
N LEU A 60 -12.62 7.73 17.18
CA LEU A 60 -12.42 9.16 16.90
C LEU A 60 -11.25 9.81 17.68
N PRO A 61 -10.43 10.62 17.00
CA PRO A 61 -10.25 10.61 15.55
C PRO A 61 -9.67 9.26 15.12
N SER A 62 -10.24 8.69 14.05
CA SER A 62 -9.85 7.39 13.50
C SER A 62 -8.42 7.39 12.98
N TRP A 63 -7.97 8.52 12.43
CA TRP A 63 -6.65 8.67 11.80
C TRP A 63 -5.89 9.82 12.45
N ARG A 64 -4.81 9.52 13.18
CA ARG A 64 -3.88 10.53 13.69
C ARG A 64 -2.47 10.28 13.18
N PRO A 65 -1.74 11.32 12.73
CA PRO A 65 -0.30 11.21 12.58
C PRO A 65 0.34 10.78 13.89
N VAL A 66 1.31 9.86 13.80
CA VAL A 66 2.10 9.45 14.98
C VAL A 66 3.05 10.58 15.42
N ILE A 67 3.52 11.40 14.48
CA ILE A 67 4.42 12.54 14.74
C ILE A 67 3.64 13.85 14.59
N ASP A 68 3.43 14.28 13.34
CA ASP A 68 2.63 15.45 12.98
C ASP A 68 2.22 15.35 11.49
N HIS A 69 1.43 16.30 11.01
CA HIS A 69 0.90 16.31 9.64
C HIS A 69 1.95 16.61 8.55
N ASP A 70 3.10 17.18 8.91
CA ASP A 70 4.20 17.51 8.00
C ASP A 70 5.28 16.40 7.95
N ALA A 71 5.21 15.45 8.89
CA ALA A 71 6.15 14.35 9.00
C ALA A 71 6.04 13.36 7.83
N VAL A 72 7.20 12.82 7.44
CA VAL A 72 7.34 11.93 6.30
C VAL A 72 8.10 10.71 6.77
N SER A 73 7.40 9.59 6.83
CA SER A 73 8.01 8.31 7.15
C SER A 73 8.39 7.58 5.86
N VAL A 74 9.52 6.90 5.90
CA VAL A 74 10.01 6.04 4.83
C VAL A 74 9.84 4.60 5.28
N LEU A 75 9.39 3.74 4.38
CA LEU A 75 9.20 2.32 4.61
C LEU A 75 9.69 1.55 3.38
N GLU A 76 10.65 0.65 3.60
CA GLU A 76 11.08 -0.31 2.58
C GLU A 76 10.79 -1.75 3.01
N GLY A 77 10.51 -2.61 2.04
CA GLY A 77 10.29 -4.03 2.30
C GLY A 77 9.62 -4.77 1.17
N GLN A 78 9.19 -6.00 1.45
CA GLN A 78 8.54 -6.87 0.46
C GLN A 78 7.02 -6.85 0.61
N ILE A 79 6.34 -6.80 -0.53
CA ILE A 79 4.88 -6.83 -0.58
C ILE A 79 4.39 -8.23 -0.26
N MET A 80 3.45 -8.31 0.67
CA MET A 80 2.86 -9.58 1.08
C MET A 80 1.80 -10.10 0.08
N PRO A 81 1.51 -11.41 0.09
CA PRO A 81 2.16 -12.46 0.89
C PRO A 81 3.55 -12.84 0.36
N ILE A 82 4.41 -13.33 1.26
CA ILE A 82 5.72 -13.90 0.94
C ILE A 82 5.90 -15.25 1.64
N PRO A 83 6.81 -16.14 1.17
CA PRO A 83 7.04 -17.43 1.84
C PRO A 83 7.34 -17.26 3.33
N GLY A 84 6.58 -17.97 4.18
CA GLY A 84 6.71 -17.90 5.64
C GLY A 84 5.92 -16.78 6.32
N HIS A 85 5.30 -15.87 5.55
CA HIS A 85 4.51 -14.76 6.07
C HIS A 85 3.19 -14.64 5.31
N GLU A 86 2.12 -15.16 5.92
CA GLU A 86 0.79 -15.20 5.30
C GLU A 86 0.07 -13.84 5.31
N GLY A 87 0.54 -12.90 6.15
CA GLY A 87 -0.09 -11.60 6.34
C GLY A 87 -1.51 -11.68 6.91
N TYR A 88 -2.29 -10.61 6.74
CA TYR A 88 -3.74 -10.67 6.96
C TYR A 88 -4.37 -11.60 5.91
N LYS A 89 -5.52 -12.22 6.20
CA LYS A 89 -6.23 -13.11 5.24
C LYS A 89 -6.56 -12.44 3.89
N PHE A 90 -6.49 -11.12 3.85
CA PHE A 90 -6.65 -10.26 2.67
C PHE A 90 -5.39 -9.43 2.36
N GLY A 91 -4.21 -9.87 2.80
CA GLY A 91 -2.96 -9.11 2.73
C GLY A 91 -2.31 -9.03 1.35
N VAL A 92 -3.01 -9.50 0.31
CA VAL A 92 -2.66 -9.27 -1.08
C VAL A 92 -2.97 -7.82 -1.45
N PRO A 93 -2.24 -7.19 -2.39
CA PRO A 93 -2.64 -5.89 -2.91
C PRO A 93 -4.07 -5.93 -3.47
N HIS A 94 -4.91 -5.00 -3.03
CA HIS A 94 -6.34 -4.98 -3.36
C HIS A 94 -6.89 -3.57 -3.35
N VAL A 95 -8.11 -3.41 -3.86
CA VAL A 95 -8.87 -2.16 -3.73
C VAL A 95 -9.91 -2.35 -2.63
N SER A 96 -9.79 -1.57 -1.56
CA SER A 96 -10.67 -1.61 -0.40
C SER A 96 -11.95 -0.82 -0.67
N PHE A 97 -13.09 -1.41 -0.29
CA PHE A 97 -14.36 -0.69 -0.19
C PHE A 97 -14.60 -0.16 1.24
N GLU A 98 -13.82 -0.63 2.22
CA GLU A 98 -14.25 -0.68 3.63
C GLU A 98 -14.18 0.64 4.41
N ASP A 99 -13.68 1.72 3.82
CA ASP A 99 -13.66 3.01 4.49
C ASP A 99 -14.99 3.75 4.33
N LEU A 100 -15.47 4.35 5.43
CA LEU A 100 -16.75 5.05 5.46
C LEU A 100 -16.83 6.05 4.28
N PRO A 101 -17.79 5.90 3.35
CA PRO A 101 -17.84 6.64 2.08
C PRO A 101 -18.08 8.15 2.22
N LEU A 102 -18.19 8.65 3.46
CA LEU A 102 -18.25 10.08 3.76
C LEU A 102 -16.91 10.78 3.55
N TYR A 103 -15.79 10.04 3.55
CA TYR A 103 -14.44 10.63 3.59
C TYR A 103 -13.53 10.18 2.45
N HIS A 104 -14.04 9.50 1.42
CA HIS A 104 -13.26 9.08 0.25
C HIS A 104 -13.89 9.61 -1.04
N TYR A 105 -13.03 10.03 -1.96
CA TYR A 105 -13.40 10.41 -3.31
C TYR A 105 -13.43 9.21 -4.27
N THR A 106 -12.73 8.14 -3.98
CA THR A 106 -12.73 6.88 -4.73
C THR A 106 -12.58 5.72 -3.74
N HIS A 107 -11.91 4.65 -4.13
CA HIS A 107 -11.54 3.53 -3.26
C HIS A 107 -10.05 3.57 -2.98
N ASP A 108 -9.62 3.05 -1.85
CA ASP A 108 -8.20 2.94 -1.54
C ASP A 108 -7.62 1.71 -2.21
N PHE A 109 -6.48 1.88 -2.87
CA PHE A 109 -5.61 0.78 -3.24
C PHE A 109 -4.68 0.51 -2.06
N SER A 110 -4.83 -0.69 -1.50
CA SER A 110 -4.20 -1.08 -0.24
C SER A 110 -3.27 -2.27 -0.46
N PHE A 111 -2.16 -2.30 0.27
CA PHE A 111 -1.26 -3.45 0.34
C PHE A 111 -0.52 -3.47 1.66
N ASN A 112 0.13 -4.60 1.95
CA ASN A 112 0.96 -4.73 3.15
C ASN A 112 2.42 -4.96 2.79
N ILE A 113 3.30 -4.33 3.56
CA ILE A 113 4.74 -4.48 3.44
C ILE A 113 5.25 -5.27 4.64
N PHE A 114 5.97 -6.35 4.39
CA PHE A 114 6.89 -6.97 5.35
C PHE A 114 8.18 -6.14 5.38
N PRO A 115 8.44 -5.34 6.43
CA PRO A 115 9.50 -4.34 6.38
C PRO A 115 10.89 -4.96 6.42
N ASP A 116 11.78 -4.36 5.64
CA ASP A 116 13.21 -4.59 5.78
C ASP A 116 13.66 -4.25 7.21
N ARG A 117 14.76 -4.87 7.65
CA ARG A 117 15.18 -4.85 9.06
C ARG A 117 15.21 -3.43 9.66
N ASP A 118 15.70 -2.47 8.89
CA ASP A 118 15.92 -1.09 9.33
C ASP A 118 14.62 -0.28 9.44
N TYR A 119 13.50 -0.79 8.91
CA TYR A 119 12.19 -0.14 8.89
C TYR A 119 11.17 -0.79 9.84
N ARG A 120 11.60 -1.77 10.63
CA ARG A 120 10.72 -2.48 11.58
C ARG A 120 10.29 -1.64 12.78
N ASN A 121 10.84 -0.44 12.93
CA ASN A 121 10.35 0.57 13.88
C ASN A 121 8.95 1.09 13.56
N LEU A 122 8.41 0.82 12.36
CA LEU A 122 7.05 1.24 11.99
C LEU A 122 5.98 0.20 12.34
N LEU A 123 6.40 -0.97 12.84
CA LEU A 123 5.50 -2.06 13.21
C LEU A 123 4.67 -1.74 14.46
N ALA A 124 3.39 -2.11 14.41
CA ALA A 124 2.47 -1.96 15.52
C ALA A 124 2.28 -3.26 16.31
N ARG A 125 1.97 -3.12 17.60
CA ARG A 125 1.39 -4.20 18.39
C ARG A 125 -0.09 -4.33 18.05
N HIS A 126 -0.58 -5.56 17.97
CA HIS A 126 -2.00 -5.84 17.85
C HIS A 126 -2.44 -6.92 18.84
N ILE A 127 -3.69 -6.84 19.25
CA ILE A 127 -4.32 -7.87 20.07
C ILE A 127 -4.73 -9.00 19.13
N LYS A 128 -4.06 -10.14 19.24
CA LYS A 128 -4.40 -11.37 18.55
C LYS A 128 -5.39 -12.15 19.41
N LEU A 129 -6.58 -12.37 18.87
CA LEU A 129 -7.57 -13.27 19.46
C LEU A 129 -7.29 -14.69 18.97
N THR A 130 -6.90 -15.57 19.88
CA THR A 130 -6.70 -17.00 19.62
C THR A 130 -7.69 -17.83 20.45
N LYS A 131 -7.76 -19.13 20.18
CA LYS A 131 -8.47 -20.07 21.06
C LYS A 131 -7.45 -21.00 21.70
N ASP A 132 -7.55 -21.20 23.01
CA ASP A 132 -6.77 -22.22 23.69
C ASP A 132 -7.26 -23.64 23.33
N LYS A 133 -6.60 -24.65 23.90
CA LYS A 133 -6.94 -26.07 23.73
C LYS A 133 -8.37 -26.43 24.15
N ASP A 134 -8.98 -25.61 25.02
CA ASP A 134 -10.33 -25.80 25.54
C ASP A 134 -11.37 -24.97 24.75
N GLY A 135 -10.93 -24.27 23.69
CA GLY A 135 -11.76 -23.45 22.82
C GLY A 135 -12.09 -22.07 23.38
N LYS A 136 -11.49 -21.67 24.51
CA LYS A 136 -11.70 -20.37 25.14
C LYS A 136 -10.86 -19.30 24.43
N GLU A 137 -11.44 -18.11 24.26
CA GLU A 137 -10.74 -16.96 23.70
C GLU A 137 -9.56 -16.55 24.59
N VAL A 138 -8.37 -16.50 24.00
CA VAL A 138 -7.15 -15.94 24.59
C VAL A 138 -6.77 -14.69 23.82
N ARG A 139 -6.30 -13.68 24.55
CA ARG A 139 -5.91 -12.39 24.00
C ARG A 139 -4.42 -12.20 24.21
N ASP A 140 -3.67 -12.25 23.13
CA ASP A 140 -2.23 -12.04 23.16
C ASP A 140 -1.91 -10.70 22.50
N THR A 141 -0.97 -9.95 23.07
CA THR A 141 -0.41 -8.78 22.38
C THR A 141 0.79 -9.24 21.58
N VAL A 142 0.71 -9.17 20.26
CA VAL A 142 1.80 -9.57 19.37
C VAL A 142 2.19 -8.42 18.46
N VAL A 143 3.46 -8.37 18.05
CA VAL A 143 3.89 -7.43 17.02
C VAL A 143 3.41 -7.95 15.68
N ARG A 144 2.67 -7.11 14.95
CA ARG A 144 2.35 -7.36 13.55
C ARG A 144 3.64 -7.28 12.76
N ASP A 145 3.89 -8.24 11.89
CA ASP A 145 5.13 -8.32 11.08
C ASP A 145 5.03 -7.54 9.76
N TRP A 146 3.99 -6.74 9.61
CA TRP A 146 3.73 -5.92 8.43
C TRP A 146 3.15 -4.55 8.78
N VAL A 147 3.34 -3.60 7.86
CA VAL A 147 2.73 -2.26 7.88
C VAL A 147 1.72 -2.16 6.74
N HIS A 148 0.56 -1.59 7.01
CA HIS A 148 -0.45 -1.33 5.98
C HIS A 148 -0.10 -0.07 5.20
N CYS A 149 -0.38 -0.04 3.90
CA CYS A 149 -0.19 1.13 3.07
C CYS A 149 -1.43 1.36 2.21
N GLU A 150 -1.89 2.60 2.17
CA GLU A 150 -3.11 3.00 1.47
C GLU A 150 -2.86 4.26 0.64
N TRP A 151 -3.42 4.25 -0.56
CA TRP A 151 -3.47 5.40 -1.44
C TRP A 151 -4.78 5.36 -2.20
N GLU A 152 -5.48 6.48 -2.24
CA GLU A 152 -6.66 6.64 -3.06
C GLU A 152 -6.38 6.24 -4.53
N SER A 153 -7.18 5.31 -5.06
CA SER A 153 -6.94 4.70 -6.36
C SER A 153 -7.16 5.66 -7.51
N GLY A 154 -8.11 6.60 -7.37
CA GLY A 154 -8.52 7.48 -8.45
C GLY A 154 -9.46 6.83 -9.46
N LEU A 155 -9.91 5.58 -9.25
CA LEU A 155 -10.79 4.86 -10.17
C LEU A 155 -12.08 4.39 -9.49
N ALA A 156 -13.02 3.93 -10.31
CA ALA A 156 -14.18 3.15 -9.87
C ALA A 156 -15.20 3.86 -8.94
N ALA A 157 -15.10 5.18 -8.74
CA ALA A 157 -16.09 5.96 -7.98
C ALA A 157 -17.43 6.07 -8.71
N GLY A 158 -18.49 5.48 -8.15
CA GLY A 158 -19.85 5.49 -8.73
C GLY A 158 -20.93 6.06 -7.82
N ASN A 159 -20.57 6.56 -6.63
CA ASN A 159 -21.52 7.01 -5.62
C ASN A 159 -22.15 8.37 -5.99
N LYS A 160 -23.42 8.56 -5.59
CA LYS A 160 -24.15 9.82 -5.81
C LYS A 160 -23.54 10.94 -4.96
N GLY A 161 -23.36 12.12 -5.55
CA GLY A 161 -22.84 13.30 -4.85
C GLY A 161 -21.31 13.41 -4.83
N ASN A 162 -20.62 12.38 -5.30
CA ASN A 162 -19.19 12.43 -5.50
C ASN A 162 -18.85 13.19 -6.80
N LYS A 163 -17.93 14.16 -6.69
CA LYS A 163 -17.52 15.05 -7.79
C LYS A 163 -16.77 14.32 -8.92
N TYR A 164 -16.20 13.14 -8.67
CA TYR A 164 -15.46 12.37 -9.66
C TYR A 164 -16.28 11.25 -10.31
N THR A 165 -17.55 11.11 -9.97
CA THR A 165 -18.40 10.05 -10.51
C THR A 165 -18.48 10.11 -12.03
N GLU A 166 -18.61 11.29 -12.64
CA GLU A 166 -18.75 11.40 -14.10
C GLU A 166 -17.51 10.86 -14.84
N VAL A 167 -16.30 11.19 -14.38
CA VAL A 167 -15.05 10.73 -15.03
C VAL A 167 -14.82 9.23 -14.80
N CYS A 168 -15.09 8.73 -13.59
CA CYS A 168 -14.94 7.31 -13.28
C CYS A 168 -15.98 6.44 -14.01
N GLU A 169 -17.19 6.96 -14.22
CA GLU A 169 -18.22 6.28 -15.00
C GLU A 169 -17.76 5.99 -16.42
N THR A 170 -16.89 6.80 -17.02
CA THR A 170 -16.40 6.57 -18.39
C THR A 170 -15.09 5.76 -18.47
N GLY A 171 -14.61 5.22 -17.35
CA GLY A 171 -13.30 4.56 -17.28
C GLY A 171 -12.12 5.55 -17.26
N GLY A 172 -12.37 6.82 -16.97
CA GLY A 172 -11.30 7.79 -16.72
C GLY A 172 -10.87 7.78 -15.25
N THR A 173 -9.78 8.48 -14.95
CA THR A 173 -9.28 8.66 -13.58
C THR A 173 -9.68 9.98 -12.96
N ALA A 174 -9.98 9.93 -11.67
CA ALA A 174 -10.05 11.09 -10.81
C ALA A 174 -8.67 11.70 -10.55
N GLY A 175 -7.55 11.02 -10.79
CA GLY A 175 -6.19 11.42 -10.39
C GLY A 175 -5.59 10.43 -9.39
N PHE A 176 -4.99 10.94 -8.30
CA PHE A 176 -4.43 10.12 -7.21
C PHE A 176 -3.43 9.07 -7.72
N ALA A 177 -3.44 7.83 -7.23
CA ALA A 177 -2.49 6.78 -7.63
C ALA A 177 -2.57 6.35 -9.11
N THR A 178 -3.58 6.79 -9.86
CA THR A 178 -3.77 6.46 -11.28
C THR A 178 -3.80 7.70 -12.17
N ALA A 179 -3.26 8.84 -11.72
CA ALA A 179 -3.25 10.05 -12.53
C ALA A 179 -2.68 9.82 -13.94
N GLY A 180 -3.43 10.21 -14.96
CA GLY A 180 -3.13 9.95 -16.37
C GLY A 180 -3.80 8.71 -16.97
N HIS A 181 -4.39 7.80 -16.17
CA HIS A 181 -5.12 6.64 -16.67
C HIS A 181 -6.32 7.04 -17.55
N GLU A 182 -6.42 6.41 -18.71
CA GLU A 182 -7.61 6.41 -19.56
C GLU A 182 -8.16 4.99 -19.69
N ARG A 183 -9.40 4.91 -20.13
CA ARG A 183 -10.09 3.64 -20.31
C ARG A 183 -9.25 2.68 -21.16
N TYR A 184 -9.13 1.44 -20.70
CA TYR A 184 -8.34 0.34 -21.26
C TYR A 184 -6.83 0.41 -21.02
N ASP A 185 -6.33 1.42 -20.31
CA ASP A 185 -4.93 1.47 -19.92
C ASP A 185 -4.59 0.37 -18.89
N VAL A 186 -3.32 0.01 -18.87
CA VAL A 186 -2.74 -0.80 -17.80
C VAL A 186 -2.33 0.12 -16.66
N ILE A 187 -2.75 -0.21 -15.45
CA ILE A 187 -2.26 0.40 -14.22
C ILE A 187 -0.90 -0.25 -13.91
N TRP A 188 0.15 0.47 -14.27
CA TRP A 188 1.52 -0.04 -14.36
C TRP A 188 2.31 0.12 -13.06
N ASN A 189 1.87 0.96 -12.13
CA ASN A 189 2.62 1.34 -10.92
C ASN A 189 2.20 0.60 -9.65
N TRP A 190 1.04 -0.07 -9.66
CA TRP A 190 0.55 -0.79 -8.49
C TRP A 190 1.43 -2.02 -8.18
N PRO A 191 1.97 -2.16 -6.95
CA PRO A 191 2.75 -3.33 -6.54
C PRO A 191 1.91 -4.60 -6.47
N THR A 192 2.55 -5.74 -6.75
CA THR A 192 1.99 -7.08 -6.55
C THR A 192 2.76 -7.86 -5.48
N ALA A 193 2.23 -9.02 -5.07
CA ALA A 193 2.86 -9.88 -4.07
C ALA A 193 4.31 -10.24 -4.45
N GLY A 194 5.22 -10.15 -3.47
CA GLY A 194 6.65 -10.43 -3.64
C GLY A 194 7.48 -9.30 -4.26
N ASP A 195 6.86 -8.26 -4.82
CA ASP A 195 7.60 -7.04 -5.20
C ASP A 195 8.30 -6.44 -3.98
N TRP A 196 9.39 -5.71 -4.21
CA TRP A 196 9.99 -4.86 -3.18
C TRP A 196 9.56 -3.42 -3.42
N VAL A 197 9.29 -2.68 -2.35
CA VAL A 197 8.86 -1.29 -2.45
C VAL A 197 9.67 -0.38 -1.54
N HIS A 198 9.79 0.87 -1.97
CA HIS A 198 10.14 2.03 -1.18
C HIS A 198 8.92 2.95 -1.17
N VAL A 199 8.36 3.19 0.00
CA VAL A 199 7.19 4.04 0.20
C VAL A 199 7.57 5.21 1.10
N GLU A 200 7.15 6.41 0.72
CA GLU A 200 7.14 7.54 1.62
C GLU A 200 5.73 8.12 1.78
N GLY A 201 5.38 8.46 3.01
CA GLY A 201 4.05 9.00 3.32
C GLY A 201 3.87 9.35 4.78
N LEU A 202 2.62 9.62 5.14
CA LEU A 202 2.24 9.96 6.50
C LEU A 202 2.07 8.68 7.32
N TRP A 203 2.84 8.54 8.40
CA TRP A 203 2.68 7.43 9.34
C TRP A 203 1.58 7.78 10.33
N ILE A 204 0.49 7.02 10.26
CA ILE A 204 -0.68 7.24 11.09
C ILE A 204 -1.01 6.03 11.96
N TRP A 205 -1.71 6.32 13.04
CA TRP A 205 -2.36 5.35 13.90
C TRP A 205 -3.83 5.26 13.51
N ASP A 206 -4.21 4.17 12.85
CA ASP A 206 -5.59 3.85 12.51
C ASP A 206 -6.26 3.16 13.68
N ARG A 207 -7.22 3.86 14.25
CA ARG A 207 -8.12 3.42 15.32
C ARG A 207 -9.50 3.12 14.77
N GLY A 208 -9.86 3.69 13.62
CA GLY A 208 -11.16 3.52 12.97
C GLY A 208 -11.49 2.07 12.65
N HIS A 209 -10.46 1.23 12.47
CA HIS A 209 -10.61 -0.19 12.16
C HIS A 209 -9.99 -1.09 13.25
N PRO A 210 -10.73 -1.42 14.32
CA PRO A 210 -10.26 -2.35 15.33
C PRO A 210 -9.89 -3.73 14.74
N PRO A 211 -8.76 -4.34 15.14
CA PRO A 211 -7.80 -3.83 16.11
C PRO A 211 -6.93 -2.71 15.54
N ALA A 212 -6.67 -1.69 16.37
CA ALA A 212 -5.86 -0.53 15.99
C ALA A 212 -4.52 -0.96 15.36
N LYS A 213 -4.12 -0.25 14.31
CA LYS A 213 -2.95 -0.57 13.48
C LYS A 213 -2.21 0.71 13.11
N THR A 214 -0.92 0.58 12.82
CA THR A 214 -0.21 1.63 12.08
C THR A 214 -0.34 1.40 10.59
N GLU A 215 -0.35 2.51 9.85
CA GLU A 215 -0.31 2.50 8.40
C GLU A 215 0.43 3.71 7.85
N ILE A 216 0.87 3.59 6.60
CA ILE A 216 1.29 4.73 5.80
C ILE A 216 0.08 5.15 4.97
N HIS A 217 -0.61 6.21 5.40
CA HIS A 217 -1.78 6.75 4.70
C HIS A 217 -1.88 8.29 4.91
N PRO A 218 -1.85 9.07 3.81
CA PRO A 218 -1.58 8.59 2.47
C PRO A 218 -0.10 8.35 2.23
N MET A 219 0.15 7.47 1.28
CA MET A 219 1.39 7.50 0.51
C MET A 219 1.45 8.75 -0.37
N ARG A 220 2.66 9.25 -0.60
CA ARG A 220 2.92 10.36 -1.53
C ARG A 220 4.04 10.07 -2.53
N PHE A 221 4.88 9.08 -2.22
CA PHE A 221 5.90 8.56 -3.12
C PHE A 221 5.95 7.04 -2.98
N MET A 222 6.07 6.34 -4.10
CA MET A 222 6.23 4.90 -4.15
C MET A 222 7.18 4.52 -5.29
N ALA A 223 8.16 3.70 -5.00
CA ALA A 223 8.96 3.01 -6.01
C ALA A 223 8.84 1.50 -5.81
N THR A 224 8.43 0.78 -6.85
CA THR A 224 8.19 -0.66 -6.84
C THR A 224 9.22 -1.36 -7.71
N ARG A 225 10.15 -2.10 -7.11
CA ARG A 225 11.01 -3.03 -7.82
C ARG A 225 10.26 -4.34 -8.03
N ARG A 226 9.94 -4.63 -9.30
CA ARG A 226 9.25 -5.85 -9.69
C ARG A 226 10.05 -7.09 -9.34
N ASN A 227 9.37 -8.12 -8.84
CA ASN A 227 10.01 -9.42 -8.58
C ASN A 227 10.31 -10.18 -9.88
N LEU A 228 9.53 -9.92 -10.95
CA LEU A 228 9.71 -10.52 -12.26
C LEU A 228 10.61 -9.65 -13.14
N PRO A 229 11.51 -10.25 -13.93
CA PRO A 229 12.28 -9.51 -14.93
C PRO A 229 11.43 -9.17 -16.14
N ASP A 230 11.67 -7.99 -16.71
CA ASP A 230 11.08 -7.56 -17.98
C ASP A 230 12.06 -7.76 -19.13
N LYS A 231 11.53 -8.08 -20.31
CA LYS A 231 12.31 -8.13 -21.55
C LYS A 231 12.14 -6.82 -22.31
N ILE A 232 13.22 -6.08 -22.49
CA ILE A 232 13.21 -4.76 -23.13
C ILE A 232 14.15 -4.68 -24.34
N LYS A 233 14.07 -3.56 -25.05
CA LYS A 233 15.08 -3.11 -26.01
C LYS A 233 16.04 -2.14 -25.35
N SER A 234 17.33 -2.50 -25.32
CA SER A 234 18.43 -1.67 -24.82
C SER A 234 18.63 -0.42 -25.69
N ALA A 235 19.54 0.47 -25.28
CA ALA A 235 19.91 1.64 -26.08
C ALA A 235 20.54 1.27 -27.44
N THR A 236 21.19 0.10 -27.54
CA THR A 236 21.78 -0.44 -28.78
C THR A 236 20.76 -1.19 -29.65
N GLY A 237 19.54 -1.41 -29.15
CA GLY A 237 18.47 -2.14 -29.85
C GLY A 237 18.43 -3.65 -29.55
N ASP A 238 19.35 -4.14 -28.73
CA ASP A 238 19.42 -5.53 -28.31
C ASP A 238 18.26 -5.89 -27.38
N SER A 239 17.85 -7.16 -27.40
CA SER A 239 16.83 -7.66 -26.48
C SER A 239 17.48 -8.16 -25.20
N VAL A 240 17.26 -7.44 -24.11
CA VAL A 240 17.86 -7.73 -22.80
C VAL A 240 16.80 -7.93 -21.73
N PHE A 241 17.09 -8.76 -20.74
CA PHE A 241 16.32 -8.85 -19.51
C PHE A 241 16.75 -7.75 -18.54
N ALA A 242 15.79 -7.18 -17.85
CA ALA A 242 15.97 -6.04 -16.97
C ALA A 242 15.19 -6.21 -15.67
N THR A 243 15.73 -5.64 -14.58
CA THR A 243 14.92 -5.35 -13.39
C THR A 243 14.11 -4.10 -13.66
N ARG A 244 12.79 -4.18 -13.50
CA ARG A 244 11.88 -3.04 -13.62
C ARG A 244 11.64 -2.38 -12.26
N VAL A 245 11.66 -1.05 -12.26
CA VAL A 245 11.32 -0.21 -11.11
C VAL A 245 10.29 0.83 -11.54
N ASP A 246 9.08 0.72 -11.02
CA ASP A 246 8.00 1.68 -11.28
C ASP A 246 8.02 2.76 -10.21
N MET A 247 8.10 4.02 -10.60
CA MET A 247 8.30 5.16 -9.70
C MET A 247 7.15 6.15 -9.89
N TYR A 248 6.39 6.35 -8.83
CA TYR A 248 5.19 7.17 -8.81
C TYR A 248 5.18 8.11 -7.61
N ALA A 249 4.87 9.38 -7.84
CA ALA A 249 4.72 10.34 -6.75
C ALA A 249 3.66 11.38 -7.07
N ASN A 250 2.81 11.70 -6.10
CA ASN A 250 1.78 12.72 -6.20
C ASN A 250 1.40 13.15 -4.78
N GLY A 251 1.15 14.45 -4.57
CA GLY A 251 0.62 14.96 -3.30
C GLY A 251 -0.86 14.64 -3.05
N ASP A 252 -1.59 14.11 -4.04
CA ASP A 252 -2.98 13.69 -3.91
C ASP A 252 -3.07 12.26 -3.38
N GLY A 253 -3.08 12.15 -2.06
CA GLY A 253 -3.01 10.89 -1.33
C GLY A 253 -4.36 10.32 -0.91
N SER A 254 -5.21 11.18 -0.33
CA SER A 254 -6.56 10.86 0.14
C SER A 254 -7.43 12.12 0.22
N ALA A 255 -8.70 12.00 0.57
CA ALA A 255 -9.57 13.17 0.70
C ALA A 255 -9.08 14.18 1.76
N PHE A 256 -8.46 13.73 2.86
CA PHE A 256 -7.94 14.61 3.90
C PHE A 256 -6.55 15.17 3.59
N TYR A 257 -5.78 14.52 2.72
CA TYR A 257 -4.40 14.87 2.40
C TYR A 257 -4.21 14.86 0.89
N ASN A 258 -4.47 16.00 0.28
CA ASN A 258 -4.32 16.19 -1.16
C ASN A 258 -4.06 17.65 -1.50
N ASN A 259 -3.64 17.92 -2.74
CA ASN A 259 -3.33 19.26 -3.22
C ASN A 259 -4.40 19.81 -4.18
N ARG A 260 -5.55 19.15 -4.27
CA ARG A 260 -6.63 19.47 -5.22
C ARG A 260 -7.87 20.06 -4.56
N ASP A 261 -8.14 19.68 -3.33
CA ASP A 261 -9.15 20.26 -2.47
C ASP A 261 -8.48 21.22 -1.49
N THR A 262 -8.59 22.51 -1.76
CA THR A 262 -8.03 23.58 -0.93
C THR A 262 -9.01 24.07 0.14
N ASN A 263 -10.01 23.23 0.47
CA ASN A 263 -10.94 23.55 1.55
C ASN A 263 -10.22 23.51 2.90
N SER A 264 -10.72 24.26 3.88
CA SER A 264 -10.07 24.41 5.20
C SER A 264 -9.96 23.12 6.03
N TRP A 265 -10.56 22.02 5.59
CA TRP A 265 -10.54 20.72 6.26
C TRP A 265 -9.53 19.74 5.67
N ALA A 266 -9.00 20.01 4.48
CA ALA A 266 -7.97 19.21 3.84
C ALA A 266 -6.58 19.77 4.17
N TYR A 267 -5.60 18.89 4.33
CA TYR A 267 -4.20 19.20 4.59
C TYR A 267 -3.42 19.10 3.28
N PRO A 268 -2.86 20.22 2.79
CA PRO A 268 -1.98 20.18 1.62
C PRO A 268 -0.73 19.33 1.88
N VAL A 269 -0.35 18.49 0.92
CA VAL A 269 0.83 17.64 1.00
C VAL A 269 2.03 18.36 0.40
N LYS A 270 3.02 18.68 1.24
CA LYS A 270 4.26 19.37 0.84
C LYS A 270 5.24 18.40 0.18
N MET A 271 5.05 18.08 -1.11
CA MET A 271 5.99 17.25 -1.87
C MET A 271 7.40 17.87 -1.89
N SER A 272 7.49 19.19 -1.94
CA SER A 272 8.69 20.03 -1.90
C SER A 272 9.38 20.12 -0.53
N SER A 273 8.88 19.41 0.49
CA SER A 273 9.52 19.34 1.81
C SER A 273 10.93 18.73 1.79
N LYS A 274 11.21 17.86 0.81
CA LYS A 274 12.49 17.14 0.63
C LYS A 274 12.71 16.72 -0.82
N ASP A 275 13.94 16.34 -1.13
CA ASP A 275 14.26 15.54 -2.32
C ASP A 275 14.03 14.06 -2.00
N TYR A 276 13.59 13.30 -3.00
CA TYR A 276 13.35 11.87 -2.85
C TYR A 276 14.58 11.11 -3.32
N ASN A 277 15.10 10.24 -2.46
CA ASN A 277 16.32 9.50 -2.72
C ASN A 277 16.09 8.06 -2.30
N LEU A 278 16.43 7.12 -3.18
CA LEU A 278 16.32 5.70 -2.89
C LEU A 278 17.44 4.91 -3.57
N LYS A 279 17.62 3.68 -3.09
CA LYS A 279 18.56 2.73 -3.62
C LYS A 279 17.83 1.46 -4.00
N VAL A 280 17.95 1.03 -5.25
CA VAL A 280 17.26 -0.17 -5.73
C VAL A 280 18.26 -1.20 -6.23
N LEU A 281 18.16 -2.42 -5.70
CA LEU A 281 19.00 -3.55 -6.12
C LEU A 281 18.54 -4.09 -7.48
N HIS A 282 19.50 -4.31 -8.38
CA HIS A 282 19.32 -5.09 -9.60
C HIS A 282 19.44 -6.57 -9.26
N THR A 283 18.38 -7.34 -9.53
CA THR A 283 18.23 -8.73 -9.06
C THR A 283 18.72 -9.77 -10.07
N LEU A 284 19.05 -9.36 -11.29
CA LEU A 284 19.57 -10.27 -12.31
C LEU A 284 21.09 -10.44 -12.18
N PRO A 285 21.60 -11.67 -12.28
CA PRO A 285 23.03 -11.93 -12.14
C PRO A 285 23.83 -11.30 -13.28
N LYS A 286 25.08 -10.95 -12.97
CA LYS A 286 26.01 -10.34 -13.92
C LYS A 286 26.46 -11.36 -14.99
N PRO A 287 26.34 -11.09 -16.30
CA PRO A 287 26.69 -12.04 -17.37
C PRO A 287 28.17 -12.41 -17.40
N SER A 288 29.04 -11.42 -17.21
CA SER A 288 30.49 -11.57 -17.26
C SER A 288 31.18 -10.51 -16.39
N VAL A 289 32.50 -10.56 -16.28
CA VAL A 289 33.29 -9.52 -15.60
C VAL A 289 33.23 -8.17 -16.32
N ASP A 290 33.07 -8.16 -17.65
CA ASP A 290 33.12 -6.97 -18.49
C ASP A 290 31.78 -6.27 -18.63
N ALA A 291 30.67 -6.97 -18.34
CA ALA A 291 29.33 -6.40 -18.36
C ALA A 291 29.22 -5.18 -17.44
N GLN A 292 28.58 -4.12 -17.94
CA GLN A 292 28.32 -2.89 -17.20
C GLN A 292 26.82 -2.75 -16.92
N LEU A 293 26.50 -2.27 -15.72
CA LEU A 293 25.12 -1.96 -15.38
C LEU A 293 24.73 -0.67 -16.10
N LYS A 294 23.68 -0.75 -16.92
CA LYS A 294 23.06 0.37 -17.61
C LYS A 294 21.63 0.53 -17.17
N TYR A 295 21.03 1.63 -17.60
CA TYR A 295 19.62 1.89 -17.36
C TYR A 295 18.91 2.46 -18.56
N LYS A 296 17.58 2.37 -18.53
CA LYS A 296 16.67 3.04 -19.44
C LYS A 296 15.51 3.60 -18.63
N LEU A 297 15.24 4.90 -18.79
CA LEU A 297 14.13 5.57 -18.14
C LEU A 297 13.02 5.80 -19.16
N ILE A 298 11.78 5.49 -18.78
CA ILE A 298 10.58 5.69 -19.60
C ILE A 298 9.62 6.59 -18.84
N THR A 299 9.20 7.68 -19.48
CA THR A 299 8.12 8.53 -18.98
C THR A 299 6.77 7.85 -19.22
N GLN A 300 5.99 7.70 -18.17
CA GLN A 300 4.65 7.14 -18.23
C GLN A 300 3.61 8.24 -18.39
N LYS A 301 2.40 7.82 -18.80
CA LYS A 301 1.25 8.73 -18.92
C LYS A 301 0.94 9.37 -17.57
N GLY A 302 0.52 10.64 -17.61
CA GLY A 302 0.23 11.43 -16.41
C GLY A 302 1.44 12.11 -15.76
N ASN A 303 2.67 11.85 -16.22
CA ASN A 303 3.85 12.52 -15.69
C ASN A 303 3.84 14.02 -16.01
N THR A 304 3.78 14.86 -14.99
CA THR A 304 3.93 16.32 -15.09
C THR A 304 5.20 16.83 -14.43
N TYR A 305 5.93 15.97 -13.70
CA TYR A 305 7.24 16.27 -13.16
C TYR A 305 8.30 16.39 -14.27
N SER A 306 9.03 17.51 -14.28
CA SER A 306 10.04 17.83 -15.31
C SER A 306 11.46 17.97 -14.76
N GLY A 307 11.66 17.77 -13.45
CA GLY A 307 13.00 17.79 -12.86
C GLY A 307 13.86 16.65 -13.39
N GLU A 308 15.16 16.89 -13.50
CA GLU A 308 16.12 15.87 -13.93
C GLU A 308 16.21 14.75 -12.89
N VAL A 309 15.93 13.52 -13.30
CA VAL A 309 16.06 12.33 -12.45
C VAL A 309 17.47 11.79 -12.62
N THR A 310 18.25 11.83 -11.53
CA THR A 310 19.60 11.28 -11.54
C THR A 310 19.53 9.80 -11.22
N VAL A 311 20.12 8.97 -12.09
CA VAL A 311 20.28 7.54 -11.87
C VAL A 311 21.75 7.20 -11.98
N GLU A 312 22.32 6.68 -10.89
CA GLU A 312 23.71 6.25 -10.82
C GLU A 312 23.76 4.72 -10.66
N PRO A 313 23.99 3.98 -11.75
CA PRO A 313 24.24 2.54 -11.70
C PRO A 313 25.57 2.27 -11.00
N LEU A 314 25.55 1.41 -10.01
CA LEU A 314 26.71 1.10 -9.17
C LEU A 314 26.84 -0.42 -9.02
N PHE A 315 28.09 -0.87 -8.98
CA PHE A 315 28.45 -2.26 -8.72
C PHE A 315 29.48 -2.31 -7.61
N LYS A 316 29.15 -2.94 -6.49
CA LYS A 316 30.03 -3.04 -5.31
C LYS A 316 29.98 -4.46 -4.75
N GLY A 317 31.13 -5.13 -4.75
CA GLY A 317 31.20 -6.55 -4.42
C GLY A 317 30.37 -7.35 -5.43
N ASP A 318 29.49 -8.20 -4.94
CA ASP A 318 28.59 -9.02 -5.78
C ASP A 318 27.20 -8.40 -5.97
N SER A 319 27.00 -7.15 -5.54
CA SER A 319 25.71 -6.46 -5.61
C SER A 319 25.71 -5.32 -6.62
N ALA A 320 24.75 -5.38 -7.52
CA ALA A 320 24.44 -4.33 -8.50
C ALA A 320 23.22 -3.54 -8.02
N PHE A 321 23.28 -2.22 -8.02
CA PHE A 321 22.18 -1.36 -7.60
C PHE A 321 22.19 -0.03 -8.35
N ALA A 322 21.09 0.71 -8.29
CA ALA A 322 21.03 2.10 -8.73
C ALA A 322 20.71 3.00 -7.55
N SER A 323 21.48 4.08 -7.40
CA SER A 323 21.09 5.23 -6.58
C SER A 323 20.25 6.16 -7.44
N ILE A 324 19.06 6.52 -6.97
CA ILE A 324 18.09 7.32 -7.73
C ILE A 324 17.73 8.55 -6.91
N SER A 325 17.74 9.72 -7.54
CA SER A 325 17.43 10.99 -6.89
C SER A 325 16.45 11.83 -7.72
N PHE A 326 15.44 12.37 -7.05
CA PHE A 326 14.43 13.29 -7.59
C PHE A 326 14.53 14.62 -6.85
N PRO A 327 15.11 15.66 -7.47
CA PRO A 327 15.43 16.93 -6.80
C PRO A 327 14.21 17.84 -6.61
N TRP A 328 13.12 17.35 -6.01
CA TRP A 328 11.86 18.09 -5.86
C TRP A 328 12.01 19.39 -5.08
N LYS A 329 12.69 19.35 -3.94
CA LYS A 329 12.97 20.53 -3.12
C LYS A 329 14.05 21.38 -3.75
N ALA A 330 15.13 20.76 -4.22
CA ALA A 330 16.28 21.47 -4.76
C ALA A 330 15.93 22.35 -5.98
N ILE A 331 14.96 21.93 -6.80
CA ILE A 331 14.47 22.73 -7.94
C ILE A 331 13.21 23.54 -7.62
N ASN A 332 12.74 23.53 -6.37
CA ASN A 332 11.48 24.16 -5.95
C ASN A 332 10.29 23.74 -6.83
N ALA A 333 10.17 22.44 -7.10
CA ALA A 333 9.08 21.88 -7.89
C ALA A 333 7.74 22.02 -7.15
N ALA A 334 6.66 22.28 -7.89
CA ALA A 334 5.34 22.47 -7.32
C ALA A 334 4.81 21.18 -6.67
N ASP A 335 4.06 21.33 -5.58
CA ASP A 335 3.50 20.20 -4.82
C ASP A 335 2.39 19.44 -5.56
N THR A 336 1.86 20.04 -6.63
CA THR A 336 0.82 19.48 -7.50
C THR A 336 1.35 18.65 -8.66
N LEU A 337 2.67 18.49 -8.78
CA LEU A 337 3.26 17.69 -9.88
C LEU A 337 3.08 16.19 -9.60
N THR A 338 3.03 15.43 -10.69
CA THR A 338 2.97 13.98 -10.70
C THR A 338 4.26 13.43 -11.32
N LEU A 339 5.01 12.65 -10.56
CA LEU A 339 6.06 11.79 -11.08
C LEU A 339 5.43 10.48 -11.54
N ALA A 340 5.67 10.09 -12.78
CA ALA A 340 5.22 8.82 -13.34
C ALA A 340 6.28 8.30 -14.33
N GLN A 341 7.19 7.46 -13.84
CA GLN A 341 8.29 6.93 -14.64
C GLN A 341 8.57 5.48 -14.32
N THR A 342 9.08 4.74 -15.32
CA THR A 342 9.61 3.38 -15.12
C THR A 342 11.09 3.36 -15.48
N LEU A 343 11.90 2.84 -14.55
CA LEU A 343 13.32 2.58 -14.74
C LEU A 343 13.54 1.10 -15.03
N PHE A 344 14.36 0.80 -16.03
CA PHE A 344 14.85 -0.54 -16.30
C PHE A 344 16.35 -0.59 -16.07
N LEU A 345 16.80 -1.47 -15.18
CA LEU A 345 18.22 -1.76 -14.92
C LEU A 345 18.60 -3.05 -15.64
N TYR A 346 19.67 -3.03 -16.42
CA TYR A 346 20.12 -4.18 -17.20
C TYR A 346 21.64 -4.20 -17.39
N TRP A 347 22.18 -5.39 -17.61
CA TRP A 347 23.56 -5.58 -18.04
C TRP A 347 23.67 -5.40 -19.56
N ASP A 348 24.68 -4.67 -20.03
CA ASP A 348 24.87 -4.35 -21.45
C ASP A 348 25.60 -5.43 -22.26
N GLU A 349 25.47 -6.70 -21.85
CA GLU A 349 26.08 -7.84 -22.52
C GLU A 349 25.06 -8.94 -22.81
N GLY A 350 25.10 -9.47 -24.04
CA GLY A 350 24.24 -10.57 -24.46
C GLY A 350 22.75 -10.26 -24.31
N ASN A 351 22.03 -11.12 -23.60
CA ASN A 351 20.63 -10.90 -23.24
C ASN A 351 20.45 -10.30 -21.82
N GLY A 352 21.51 -9.78 -21.21
CA GLY A 352 21.48 -9.18 -19.88
C GLY A 352 21.57 -10.17 -18.73
N VAL A 353 21.82 -11.46 -18.97
CA VAL A 353 22.05 -12.49 -17.92
C VAL A 353 23.13 -13.50 -18.37
N PRO A 354 23.73 -14.28 -17.46
CA PRO A 354 24.58 -15.42 -17.81
C PRO A 354 23.86 -16.45 -18.68
N ASN A 355 24.60 -17.13 -19.55
CA ASN A 355 24.05 -18.14 -20.47
C ASN A 355 23.39 -19.34 -19.76
N ASP A 356 23.80 -19.64 -18.52
CA ASP A 356 23.24 -20.71 -17.70
C ASP A 356 22.08 -20.26 -16.80
N TYR A 357 21.78 -18.95 -16.76
CA TYR A 357 20.65 -18.41 -16.02
C TYR A 357 19.33 -18.67 -16.75
N LYS A 358 18.44 -19.42 -16.13
CA LYS A 358 17.15 -19.80 -16.71
C LYS A 358 16.07 -18.78 -16.38
N ILE A 359 15.46 -18.23 -17.43
CA ILE A 359 14.26 -17.39 -17.31
C ILE A 359 13.07 -18.16 -17.89
N HIS A 360 12.02 -18.28 -17.09
CA HIS A 360 10.77 -18.88 -17.50
C HIS A 360 9.81 -17.81 -18.00
N THR A 361 9.24 -18.03 -19.19
CA THR A 361 8.22 -17.16 -19.76
C THR A 361 6.88 -17.86 -19.69
N TYR A 362 5.87 -17.13 -19.25
CA TYR A 362 4.50 -17.62 -19.15
C TYR A 362 3.58 -16.74 -20.00
N GLU A 363 2.60 -17.39 -20.63
CA GLU A 363 1.47 -16.70 -21.26
C GLU A 363 0.23 -16.97 -20.41
N VAL A 364 -0.44 -15.90 -19.98
CA VAL A 364 -1.62 -15.98 -19.13
C VAL A 364 -2.83 -15.53 -19.94
N LEU A 365 -3.79 -16.44 -20.15
CA LEU A 365 -5.03 -16.16 -20.86
C LEU A 365 -6.21 -16.15 -19.89
N PHE A 366 -6.86 -15.00 -19.77
CA PHE A 366 -8.11 -14.86 -19.05
C PHE A 366 -9.30 -15.28 -19.93
N LYS A 367 -9.98 -16.39 -19.59
CA LYS A 367 -11.08 -16.93 -20.41
C LYS A 367 -12.48 -16.53 -19.94
N SER A 368 -12.74 -16.54 -18.64
CA SER A 368 -14.09 -16.28 -18.11
C SER A 368 -14.08 -15.85 -16.66
N PHE A 369 -14.98 -14.93 -16.31
CA PHE A 369 -15.31 -14.54 -14.95
C PHE A 369 -16.71 -15.05 -14.57
N LYS A 370 -16.88 -15.67 -13.40
CA LYS A 370 -18.21 -16.08 -12.90
C LYS A 370 -18.33 -15.82 -11.41
N VAL A 371 -19.27 -14.97 -11.03
CA VAL A 371 -19.66 -14.78 -9.63
C VAL A 371 -20.79 -15.73 -9.29
N ARG A 372 -20.60 -16.60 -8.30
CA ARG A 372 -21.60 -17.62 -7.91
C ARG A 372 -22.56 -17.14 -6.83
N ARG A 373 -22.08 -16.29 -5.92
CA ARG A 373 -22.84 -15.77 -4.79
C ARG A 373 -22.44 -14.33 -4.59
N LEU A 374 -23.42 -13.44 -4.64
CA LEU A 374 -23.30 -12.07 -4.18
C LEU A 374 -24.00 -11.99 -2.84
N SER A 375 -23.37 -11.38 -1.86
CA SER A 375 -24.07 -10.96 -0.64
C SER A 375 -24.90 -9.72 -0.98
N GLU A 376 -26.05 -9.92 -1.61
CA GLU A 376 -26.96 -8.84 -1.89
C GLU A 376 -27.64 -8.39 -0.60
N PRO A 377 -27.70 -7.09 -0.29
CA PRO A 377 -28.64 -6.60 0.69
C PRO A 377 -30.07 -6.84 0.16
N VAL A 378 -31.01 -7.09 1.05
CA VAL A 378 -32.42 -7.46 0.77
C VAL A 378 -33.14 -6.53 -0.22
N LEU A 379 -32.61 -5.33 -0.50
CA LEU A 379 -33.24 -4.29 -1.34
C LEU A 379 -32.31 -3.64 -2.38
N GLY A 380 -31.20 -4.26 -2.82
CA GLY A 380 -30.26 -3.64 -3.75
C GLY A 380 -29.59 -4.58 -4.75
N ARG A 381 -29.21 -4.04 -5.91
CA ARG A 381 -28.32 -4.70 -6.87
C ARG A 381 -26.89 -4.67 -6.35
N ALA A 382 -26.13 -5.74 -6.55
CA ALA A 382 -24.71 -5.72 -6.25
C ALA A 382 -23.96 -4.80 -7.23
N GLU A 383 -22.95 -4.11 -6.72
CA GLU A 383 -22.02 -3.32 -7.51
C GLU A 383 -20.66 -4.01 -7.50
N LEU A 384 -20.10 -4.28 -8.67
CA LEU A 384 -18.78 -4.90 -8.79
C LEU A 384 -17.80 -3.90 -9.40
N ARG A 385 -16.64 -3.78 -8.76
CA ARG A 385 -15.45 -3.11 -9.27
C ARG A 385 -14.34 -4.15 -9.28
N VAL A 386 -13.96 -4.61 -10.47
CA VAL A 386 -13.06 -5.76 -10.60
C VAL A 386 -11.75 -5.28 -11.18
N PHE A 387 -10.69 -5.45 -10.40
CA PHE A 387 -9.31 -5.25 -10.82
C PHE A 387 -8.66 -6.61 -11.02
N MET A 388 -7.92 -6.77 -12.11
CA MET A 388 -7.21 -8.01 -12.43
C MET A 388 -5.73 -7.71 -12.55
N GLU A 389 -4.90 -8.53 -11.92
CA GLU A 389 -3.45 -8.43 -11.94
C GLU A 389 -2.85 -9.65 -12.65
N VAL A 390 -1.83 -9.38 -13.48
CA VAL A 390 -0.92 -10.40 -14.02
C VAL A 390 0.49 -9.82 -14.08
N GLY A 391 1.41 -10.34 -13.26
CA GLY A 391 2.84 -10.00 -13.35
C GLY A 391 3.14 -8.51 -13.11
N GLY A 392 2.43 -7.87 -12.19
CA GLY A 392 2.56 -6.45 -11.88
C GLY A 392 1.84 -5.52 -12.88
N GLN A 393 1.02 -6.08 -13.78
CA GLN A 393 0.15 -5.31 -14.68
C GLN A 393 -1.30 -5.44 -14.22
N TYR A 394 -1.89 -4.32 -13.83
CA TYR A 394 -3.28 -4.26 -13.38
C TYR A 394 -4.18 -3.71 -14.50
N ILE A 395 -5.39 -4.25 -14.61
CA ILE A 395 -6.46 -3.67 -15.46
C ILE A 395 -7.73 -3.47 -14.64
N PHE A 396 -8.49 -2.43 -14.97
CA PHE A 396 -9.84 -2.28 -14.46
C PHE A 396 -10.83 -3.01 -15.39
N PHE A 397 -11.15 -4.26 -15.05
CA PHE A 397 -11.88 -5.18 -15.93
C PHE A 397 -13.27 -4.68 -16.33
N ASN A 398 -13.91 -3.84 -15.51
CA ASN A 398 -15.19 -3.21 -15.85
C ASN A 398 -15.14 -2.47 -17.20
N GLU A 399 -14.01 -1.89 -17.56
CA GLU A 399 -13.82 -1.14 -18.81
C GLU A 399 -14.00 -2.03 -20.04
N PHE A 400 -13.61 -3.30 -19.92
CA PHE A 400 -13.65 -4.33 -20.97
C PHE A 400 -14.95 -5.13 -20.97
N ALA A 401 -15.75 -5.06 -19.90
CA ALA A 401 -16.98 -5.83 -19.74
C ALA A 401 -18.19 -5.23 -20.49
N THR A 402 -18.06 -4.05 -21.08
CA THR A 402 -19.10 -3.39 -21.87
C THR A 402 -18.47 -2.39 -22.84
N ASP A 403 -19.10 -2.15 -23.99
CA ASP A 403 -18.77 -1.07 -24.93
C ASP A 403 -19.46 0.26 -24.57
N ARG A 404 -20.39 0.23 -23.60
CA ARG A 404 -21.17 1.40 -23.21
C ARG A 404 -20.28 2.46 -22.56
N LYS A 405 -20.76 3.71 -22.64
CA LYS A 405 -20.08 4.86 -22.04
C LYS A 405 -19.93 4.70 -20.52
N ASN A 406 -20.96 4.23 -19.83
CA ASN A 406 -20.93 4.09 -18.36
C ASN A 406 -20.55 2.66 -17.94
N VAL A 407 -19.29 2.45 -17.55
CA VAL A 407 -18.72 1.14 -17.19
C VAL A 407 -19.06 0.70 -15.76
N LEU A 408 -19.60 1.60 -14.94
CA LEU A 408 -19.98 1.35 -13.54
C LEU A 408 -21.47 0.98 -13.38
N LYS A 409 -22.32 1.34 -14.34
CA LYS A 409 -23.76 1.03 -14.34
C LYS A 409 -24.16 -0.02 -15.39
N ASN A 410 -23.24 -0.43 -16.26
CA ASN A 410 -23.45 -1.44 -17.29
C ASN A 410 -22.42 -2.57 -17.18
N GLY A 411 -22.59 -3.62 -17.97
CA GLY A 411 -21.73 -4.81 -17.90
C GLY A 411 -21.81 -5.46 -16.52
N ILE A 412 -20.66 -5.64 -15.88
CA ILE A 412 -20.57 -6.18 -14.51
C ILE A 412 -20.72 -5.10 -13.42
N GLY A 413 -20.72 -3.81 -13.77
CA GLY A 413 -20.68 -2.72 -12.79
C GLY A 413 -21.91 -2.66 -11.87
N LYS A 414 -23.07 -3.10 -12.37
CA LYS A 414 -24.32 -3.20 -11.63
C LYS A 414 -25.13 -4.41 -12.12
N THR A 415 -25.20 -5.45 -11.32
CA THR A 415 -25.86 -6.74 -11.68
C THR A 415 -27.31 -6.78 -11.29
#